data_AF-A0A0F4R7S6-F1
#
_entry.id   AF-A0A0F4R7S6-F1
#
_cell.length_a   1.000
_cell.length_b   1.000
_cell.length_c   1.000
_cell.angle_alpha   90.00
_cell.angle_beta   90.00
_cell.angle_gamma   90.00
#
_symmetry.space_group_name_H-M   'P 1'
#
loop_
_entity.id
_entity.type
_entity.pdbx_description
1 polymer ?
#
loop_
_entity_poly.entity_id
_entity_poly.type
_entity_poly.pdbx_seq_one_letter_code
_entity_poly.pdbx_strand_id
1 'polypeptide(L)'
;MSIKQKCLLICILIVLAVLILLGLDFYKINKISIFNQVQITLDQVKISTLELRRSEKDFLSRQNLKYLDKFNQEFEVTQSKLTELEQAVTKAAIKTDGITTLTQEFKQYHALFNHLVNTQK
;
A
#
# COMPACT_ATOMS: atom_id res chain seq x y z
N MET A 1 18.47 9.27 -55.83
CA MET A 1 18.08 9.73 -54.47
C MET A 1 19.15 10.67 -53.96
N SER A 2 18.87 11.97 -53.95
CA SER A 2 19.86 13.01 -53.62
C SER A 2 20.19 12.99 -52.12
N ILE A 3 21.44 13.24 -51.75
CA ILE A 3 21.98 13.18 -50.37
C ILE A 3 21.12 13.98 -49.36
N LYS A 4 20.49 15.06 -49.84
CA LYS A 4 19.55 15.89 -49.06
C LYS A 4 18.32 15.11 -48.57
N GLN A 5 17.76 14.21 -49.38
CA GLN A 5 16.59 13.39 -49.02
C GLN A 5 16.96 12.30 -48.00
N LYS A 6 18.15 11.72 -48.10
CA LYS A 6 18.66 10.75 -47.14
C LYS A 6 18.88 11.39 -45.75
N CYS A 7 19.41 12.61 -45.73
CA CYS A 7 19.61 13.38 -44.49
C CYS A 7 18.27 13.75 -43.83
N LEU A 8 17.31 14.24 -44.61
CA LEU A 8 15.96 14.58 -44.13
C LEU A 8 15.23 13.37 -43.51
N LEU A 9 15.38 12.19 -44.14
CA LEU A 9 14.77 10.94 -43.66
C LEU A 9 15.31 10.55 -42.27
N ILE A 10 16.62 10.69 -42.04
CA ILE A 10 17.24 10.42 -40.74
C ILE A 10 16.74 11.41 -39.68
N CYS A 11 16.65 12.71 -40.00
CA CYS A 11 16.10 13.70 -39.07
C CYS A 11 14.65 13.39 -38.66
N ILE A 12 13.80 13.01 -39.61
CA ILE A 12 12.41 12.63 -39.34
C ILE A 12 12.36 11.38 -38.45
N LEU A 13 13.23 10.40 -38.71
CA LEU A 13 13.30 9.16 -37.93
C LEU A 13 13.69 9.42 -36.47
N ILE A 14 14.63 10.33 -36.21
CA ILE A 14 15.03 10.73 -34.85
C ILE A 14 13.88 11.43 -34.14
N VAL A 15 13.21 12.38 -34.79
CA VAL A 15 12.06 13.10 -34.22
C VAL A 15 10.93 12.11 -33.86
N LEU A 16 10.69 11.13 -34.72
CA LEU A 16 9.66 10.11 -34.51
C LEU A 16 10.02 9.17 -33.35
N ALA A 17 11.29 8.80 -33.20
CA ALA A 17 11.78 8.04 -32.04
C ALA A 17 11.62 8.81 -30.72
N VAL A 18 11.91 10.12 -30.72
CA VAL A 18 11.72 10.98 -29.53
C VAL A 18 10.24 11.11 -29.17
N LEU A 19 9.36 11.25 -30.16
CA LEU A 19 7.90 11.29 -29.93
C LEU A 19 7.37 9.99 -29.31
N ILE A 20 7.87 8.84 -29.77
CA ILE A 20 7.51 7.54 -29.20
C ILE A 20 7.98 7.46 -27.74
N LEU A 21 9.22 7.88 -27.44
CA LEU A 21 9.73 7.91 -26.06
C LEU A 21 8.87 8.80 -25.16
N LEU A 22 8.52 10.02 -25.59
CA LEU A 22 7.63 10.91 -24.85
C LEU A 22 6.26 10.27 -24.58
N GLY A 23 5.67 9.59 -25.56
CA GLY A 23 4.41 8.86 -25.39
C GLY A 23 4.50 7.73 -24.36
N LEU A 24 5.62 7.00 -24.34
CA LEU A 24 5.88 5.98 -23.32
C LEU A 24 6.03 6.59 -21.92
N ASP A 25 6.64 7.77 -21.82
CA ASP A 25 6.77 8.47 -20.54
C ASP A 25 5.41 8.92 -20.00
N PHE A 26 4.52 9.45 -20.85
CA PHE A 26 3.12 9.74 -20.48
C PHE A 26 2.38 8.48 -19.98
N TYR A 27 2.58 7.33 -20.62
CA TYR A 27 1.99 6.06 -20.18
C TYR A 27 2.52 5.61 -18.81
N LYS A 28 3.82 5.79 -18.55
CA LYS A 28 4.46 5.40 -17.28
C LYS A 28 4.09 6.31 -16.11
N ILE A 29 3.95 7.63 -16.32
CA ILE A 29 3.68 8.62 -15.27
C ILE A 29 2.43 8.27 -14.43
N ASN A 30 1.37 7.73 -15.06
CA ASN A 30 0.15 7.36 -14.33
C ASN A 30 0.33 6.10 -13.46
N LYS A 31 1.20 5.17 -13.86
CA LYS A 31 1.50 3.95 -13.09
C LYS A 31 2.55 4.20 -12.00
N ILE A 32 3.52 5.07 -12.23
CA ILE A 32 4.58 5.39 -11.28
C ILE A 32 4.03 6.06 -10.01
N SER A 33 3.02 6.92 -10.17
CA SER A 33 2.38 7.62 -9.04
C SER A 33 1.60 6.65 -8.15
N ILE A 34 0.82 5.74 -8.75
CA ILE A 34 0.08 4.70 -8.03
C ILE A 34 1.06 3.76 -7.31
N PHE A 35 2.16 3.37 -7.94
CA PHE A 35 3.17 2.50 -7.32
C PHE A 35 3.80 3.15 -6.08
N ASN A 36 4.16 4.43 -6.17
CA ASN A 36 4.69 5.17 -5.03
C ASN A 36 3.65 5.30 -3.90
N GLN A 37 2.39 5.58 -4.24
CA GLN A 37 1.30 5.64 -3.27
C GLN A 37 1.09 4.30 -2.55
N VAL A 38 1.11 3.18 -3.29
CA VAL A 38 1.03 1.84 -2.71
C VAL A 38 2.18 1.59 -1.73
N GLN A 39 3.40 1.99 -2.07
CA GLN A 39 4.56 1.85 -1.18
C GLN A 39 4.39 2.66 0.11
N ILE A 40 3.91 3.91 0.02
CA ILE A 40 3.63 4.76 1.19
C ILE A 40 2.55 4.13 2.08
N THR A 41 1.45 3.64 1.49
CA THR A 41 0.38 3.00 2.26
C THR A 41 0.87 1.72 2.95
N LEU A 42 1.75 0.93 2.33
CA LEU A 42 2.37 -0.24 2.95
C LEU A 42 3.22 0.13 4.17
N ASP A 43 4.04 1.18 4.08
CA ASP A 43 4.83 1.66 5.22
C ASP A 43 3.93 2.15 6.36
N GLN A 44 2.82 2.81 6.06
CA GLN A 44 1.84 3.23 7.06
C GLN A 44 1.17 2.04 7.77
N VAL A 45 0.84 0.96 7.04
CA VAL A 45 0.30 -0.27 7.63
C VAL A 45 1.34 -0.92 8.54
N LYS A 46 2.63 -0.93 8.15
CA LYS A 46 3.72 -1.46 8.97
C LYS A 46 3.87 -0.69 10.28
N ILE A 47 3.81 0.65 10.23
CA ILE A 47 3.86 1.49 11.43
C ILE A 47 2.67 1.19 12.36
N SER A 48 1.45 1.14 11.82
CA SER A 48 0.26 0.81 12.61
C SER A 48 0.34 -0.59 13.25
N THR A 49 0.95 -1.56 12.55
CA THR A 49 1.21 -2.90 13.10
C THR A 49 2.17 -2.87 14.31
N LEU A 50 3.18 -2.00 14.28
CA LEU A 50 4.12 -1.85 15.39
C LEU A 50 3.45 -1.20 16.61
N GLU A 51 2.57 -0.23 16.41
CA GLU A 51 1.80 0.40 17.48
C GLU A 51 0.77 -0.56 18.12
N LEU A 52 0.17 -1.45 17.31
CA LEU A 52 -0.66 -2.55 17.81
C LEU A 52 0.15 -3.49 18.73
N ARG A 53 1.32 -3.95 18.26
CA ARG A 53 2.22 -4.79 19.07
C ARG A 53 2.73 -4.10 20.33
N ARG A 54 2.97 -2.79 20.26
CA ARG A 54 3.37 -1.99 21.43
C ARG A 54 2.26 -1.96 22.47
N SER A 55 1.03 -1.69 22.05
CA SER A 55 -0.13 -1.65 22.93
C SER A 55 -0.43 -3.03 23.54
N GLU A 56 -0.28 -4.11 22.76
CA GLU A 56 -0.34 -5.49 23.26
C GLU A 56 0.70 -5.75 24.35
N LYS A 57 1.97 -5.40 24.10
CA LYS A 57 3.06 -5.60 25.07
C LYS A 57 2.87 -4.77 26.34
N ASP A 58 2.41 -3.53 26.20
CA ASP A 58 2.12 -2.66 27.33
C ASP A 58 0.95 -3.22 28.17
N PHE A 59 -0.07 -3.79 27.52
CA PHE A 59 -1.14 -4.53 28.22
C PHE A 59 -0.58 -5.74 28.96
N LEU A 60 0.22 -6.59 28.32
CA LEU A 60 0.79 -7.79 28.97
C LEU A 60 1.69 -7.44 30.17
N SER A 61 2.40 -6.33 30.11
CA SER A 61 3.28 -5.89 31.21
C SER A 61 2.54 -5.23 32.36
N ARG A 62 1.40 -4.57 32.12
CA ARG A 62 0.73 -3.70 33.10
C ARG A 62 -0.70 -4.13 33.45
N GLN A 63 -1.27 -5.06 32.69
CA GLN A 63 -2.63 -5.62 32.78
C GLN A 63 -3.73 -4.55 32.91
N ASN A 64 -3.50 -3.37 32.32
CA ASN A 64 -4.41 -2.23 32.46
C ASN A 64 -5.32 -2.11 31.22
N LEU A 65 -6.64 -2.07 31.46
CA LEU A 65 -7.67 -1.96 30.42
C LEU A 65 -7.53 -0.70 29.54
N LYS A 66 -6.86 0.35 30.00
CA LYS A 66 -6.52 1.53 29.18
C LYS A 66 -5.77 1.15 27.89
N TYR A 67 -4.95 0.10 27.93
CA TYR A 67 -4.20 -0.37 26.76
C TYR A 67 -5.05 -1.21 25.80
N LEU A 68 -6.14 -1.82 26.29
CA LEU A 68 -7.15 -2.46 25.43
C LEU A 68 -7.89 -1.41 24.60
N ASP A 69 -8.33 -0.32 25.24
CA ASP A 69 -9.00 0.77 24.52
C ASP A 69 -8.09 1.41 23.46
N LYS A 70 -6.82 1.64 23.82
CA LYS A 70 -5.82 2.14 22.86
C LYS A 70 -5.59 1.16 21.71
N PHE A 71 -5.48 -0.14 22.00
CA PHE A 71 -5.33 -1.17 20.97
C PHE A 71 -6.53 -1.20 20.02
N ASN A 72 -7.76 -1.12 20.54
CA ASN A 72 -8.98 -1.11 19.74
C ASN A 72 -9.04 0.13 18.81
N GLN A 73 -8.68 1.30 19.33
CA GLN A 73 -8.59 2.53 18.51
C GLN A 73 -7.56 2.39 17.38
N GLU A 74 -6.36 1.90 17.69
CA GLU A 74 -5.31 1.72 16.70
C GLU A 74 -5.68 0.64 15.66
N PHE A 75 -6.46 -0.37 16.08
CA PHE A 75 -6.97 -1.42 15.20
C PHE A 75 -7.99 -0.88 14.20
N GLU A 76 -8.92 -0.02 14.63
CA GLU A 76 -9.88 0.64 13.73
C GLU A 76 -9.18 1.49 12.67
N VAL A 77 -8.14 2.25 13.06
CA VAL A 77 -7.31 3.02 12.12
C VAL A 77 -6.62 2.09 11.12
N THR A 78 -6.07 0.97 11.59
CA THR A 78 -5.39 -0.02 10.73
C THR A 78 -6.38 -0.66 9.75
N GLN A 79 -7.57 -1.03 10.21
CA GLN A 79 -8.63 -1.62 9.40
C GLN A 79 -9.12 -0.66 8.31
N SER A 80 -9.24 0.64 8.63
CA SER A 80 -9.60 1.67 7.66
C SER A 80 -8.55 1.81 6.56
N LYS A 81 -7.26 1.88 6.92
CA LYS A 81 -6.14 1.93 5.96
C LYS A 81 -6.06 0.68 5.07
N LEU A 82 -6.30 -0.51 5.63
CA LEU A 82 -6.34 -1.75 4.85
C LEU A 82 -7.49 -1.73 3.84
N THR A 83 -8.64 -1.17 4.20
CA THR A 83 -9.79 -1.02 3.29
C THR A 83 -9.48 -0.03 2.17
N GLU A 84 -8.82 1.09 2.47
CA GLU A 84 -8.37 2.06 1.48
C GLU A 84 -7.35 1.45 0.50
N LEU A 85 -6.40 0.66 1.02
CA LEU A 85 -5.43 -0.07 0.23
C LEU A 85 -6.11 -1.09 -0.70
N GLU A 86 -7.09 -1.85 -0.20
CA GLU A 86 -7.87 -2.80 -1.00
C GLU A 86 -8.60 -2.11 -2.16
N GLN A 87 -9.20 -0.95 -1.91
CA GLN A 87 -9.86 -0.15 -2.95
C GLN A 87 -8.86 0.38 -3.99
N ALA A 88 -7.69 0.87 -3.56
CA ALA A 88 -6.65 1.36 -4.46
C ALA A 88 -6.09 0.26 -5.36
N VAL A 89 -5.86 -0.94 -4.81
CA VAL A 89 -5.34 -2.10 -5.54
C VAL A 89 -6.39 -2.68 -6.49
N THR A 90 -7.66 -2.71 -6.09
CA THR A 90 -8.78 -3.10 -6.96
C THR A 90 -8.91 -2.17 -8.17
N LYS A 91 -8.82 -0.85 -7.96
CA LYS A 91 -8.81 0.14 -9.05
C LYS A 91 -7.62 -0.02 -10.00
N ALA A 92 -6.48 -0.50 -9.49
CA ALA A 92 -5.29 -0.73 -10.28
C ALA A 92 -5.28 -2.08 -11.02
N ALA A 93 -6.32 -2.92 -10.85
CA ALA A 93 -6.41 -4.30 -11.35
C ALA A 93 -5.23 -5.18 -10.91
N ILE A 94 -4.69 -4.90 -9.72
CA ILE A 94 -3.58 -5.65 -9.12
C ILE A 94 -4.17 -6.79 -8.27
N LYS A 95 -3.49 -7.93 -8.23
CA LYS A 95 -3.93 -9.14 -7.50
C LYS A 95 -4.18 -8.83 -6.01
N THR A 96 -5.43 -8.99 -5.57
CA THR A 96 -5.91 -8.61 -4.23
C THR A 96 -5.78 -9.70 -3.17
N ASP A 97 -5.44 -10.94 -3.55
CA ASP A 97 -5.39 -12.12 -2.66
C ASP A 97 -4.53 -11.90 -1.39
N GLY A 98 -3.44 -11.12 -1.51
CA GLY A 98 -2.57 -10.83 -0.37
C GLY A 98 -3.19 -9.88 0.65
N ILE A 99 -3.96 -8.88 0.18
CA ILE A 99 -4.58 -7.87 1.05
C ILE A 99 -5.80 -8.45 1.76
N THR A 100 -6.60 -9.25 1.06
CA THR A 100 -7.75 -9.94 1.67
C THR A 100 -7.30 -10.90 2.77
N THR A 101 -6.24 -11.67 2.51
CA THR A 101 -5.62 -12.55 3.53
C THR A 101 -5.11 -11.73 4.71
N LEU A 102 -4.37 -10.65 4.45
CA LEU A 102 -3.83 -9.77 5.50
C LEU A 102 -4.95 -9.18 6.37
N THR A 103 -6.02 -8.68 5.77
CA THR A 103 -7.19 -8.15 6.49
C THR A 103 -7.84 -9.21 7.38
N GLN A 104 -7.91 -10.45 6.91
CA GLN A 104 -8.49 -11.54 7.68
C GLN A 104 -7.62 -11.95 8.88
N GLU A 105 -6.30 -12.01 8.69
CA GLU A 105 -5.32 -12.25 9.77
C GLU A 105 -5.39 -11.16 10.85
N PHE A 106 -5.49 -9.88 10.46
CA PHE A 106 -5.64 -8.78 11.41
C PHE A 106 -6.93 -8.88 12.23
N LYS A 107 -8.06 -9.25 11.61
CA LYS A 107 -9.32 -9.50 12.35
C LYS A 107 -9.18 -10.65 13.34
N GLN A 108 -8.53 -11.75 12.95
CA GLN A 108 -8.29 -12.86 13.86
C GLN A 108 -7.38 -12.46 15.03
N TYR A 109 -6.33 -11.69 14.75
CA TYR A 109 -5.42 -11.16 15.78
C TYR A 109 -6.15 -10.27 16.80
N HIS A 110 -7.05 -9.39 16.34
CA HIS A 110 -7.88 -8.58 17.23
C HIS A 110 -8.80 -9.40 18.13
N ALA A 111 -9.44 -10.44 17.57
CA ALA A 111 -10.29 -11.35 18.33
C ALA A 111 -9.50 -12.14 19.38
N LEU A 112 -8.32 -12.66 19.01
CA LEU A 112 -7.43 -13.38 19.92
C LEU A 112 -6.94 -12.50 21.07
N PHE A 113 -6.56 -11.26 20.79
CA PHE A 113 -6.13 -10.31 21.83
C PHE A 113 -7.26 -9.99 22.81
N ASN A 114 -8.48 -9.71 22.32
CA ASN A 114 -9.63 -9.49 23.18
C ASN A 114 -9.99 -10.72 24.04
N HIS A 115 -9.86 -11.93 23.48
CA HIS A 115 -10.04 -13.16 24.24
C HIS A 115 -8.98 -13.31 25.34
N LEU A 116 -7.72 -13.02 25.04
CA LEU A 116 -6.61 -13.05 26.00
C LEU A 116 -6.85 -12.06 27.14
N VAL A 117 -7.24 -10.82 26.82
CA VAL A 117 -7.54 -9.78 27.81
C VAL A 117 -8.70 -10.21 28.71
N ASN A 118 -9.76 -10.81 28.17
CA ASN A 118 -10.88 -11.34 28.96
C ASN A 118 -10.49 -12.53 29.84
N THR A 119 -9.49 -13.33 29.44
CA THR A 119 -9.00 -14.47 30.24
C THR A 119 -8.06 -14.03 31.38
N GLN A 120 -7.38 -12.89 31.20
CA GLN A 120 -6.48 -12.29 32.20
C GLN A 120 -7.15 -11.25 33.11
N LYS A 121 -8.44 -10.98 32.89
CA LYS A 121 -9.27 -10.08 33.69
C LYS A 121 -9.78 -10.78 34.95
#